data_AF-A0A9D6WIY4-F1
#
_entry.id   AF-A0A9D6WIY4-F1
#
_cell.length_a   1.000
_cell.length_b   1.000
_cell.length_c   1.000
_cell.angle_alpha   90.00
_cell.angle_beta   90.00
_cell.angle_gamma   90.00
#
_symmetry.space_group_name_H-M   'P 1'
#
loop_
_entity.id
_entity.type
_entity.pdbx_description
1 polymer ?
#
loop_
_entity_poly.entity_id
_entity_poly.type
_entity_poly.pdbx_seq_one_letter_code
_entity_poly.pdbx_strand_id
1 'polypeptide(L)'
;MEFCRRNYPATTSISESRWKIHHSRTATQGDLICNFFIHTNDYVIDLRDGSRQVVSSSGIDWRIGVIDTGLDTMTGGRILRLKQWIGKGPFMVTYGDGLGDINIRALVEFHRAHGRLATVTAVRPPARFGGLVLKDDVVHEFSEKPQTGEGWINGGFFVFEPGILNYLTDDQTILEREPLERLTADGQLMAYRHTGFWQPMDTLREKQLLESLWMSEQAPWKTWK
;
A
#
# COMPACT_ATOMS: atom_id res chain seq x y z
N MET A 1 3.10 6.20 -4.88
CA MET A 1 3.51 5.28 -5.96
C MET A 1 4.41 6.02 -6.93
N GLU A 2 5.46 5.36 -7.43
CA GLU A 2 6.78 5.99 -7.31
C GLU A 2 7.82 5.48 -8.32
N PHE A 3 8.41 6.33 -9.18
CA PHE A 3 9.43 5.93 -10.18
C PHE A 3 10.36 7.13 -10.68
N CYS A 4 11.64 7.26 -10.26
CA CYS A 4 12.60 8.37 -10.63
C CYS A 4 13.84 8.00 -11.52
N ARG A 5 14.39 8.93 -12.33
CA ARG A 5 15.63 8.70 -13.15
C ARG A 5 16.69 9.80 -12.92
N ARG A 6 17.98 9.43 -13.00
CA ARG A 6 19.17 10.23 -12.65
C ARG A 6 19.47 11.43 -13.57
N ASN A 7 20.12 12.46 -13.00
CA ASN A 7 21.14 13.32 -13.60
C ASN A 7 22.09 13.89 -12.50
N TYR A 8 23.32 14.27 -12.85
CA TYR A 8 24.38 14.86 -11.98
C TYR A 8 25.16 15.92 -12.81
N PRO A 9 25.68 17.02 -12.23
CA PRO A 9 26.94 17.09 -11.42
C PRO A 9 26.69 17.60 -9.96
N ALA A 10 27.56 17.46 -8.94
CA ALA A 10 28.98 17.85 -8.71
C ALA A 10 29.14 19.39 -8.45
N THR A 11 29.92 19.94 -7.49
CA THR A 11 31.05 19.47 -6.63
C THR A 11 31.20 20.26 -5.28
N THR A 12 32.17 19.85 -4.42
CA THR A 12 33.05 20.69 -3.53
C THR A 12 32.77 20.88 -2.01
N SER A 13 33.80 20.53 -1.19
CA SER A 13 34.27 21.01 0.15
C SER A 13 33.38 21.06 1.41
N ILE A 14 33.57 20.07 2.30
CA ILE A 14 34.19 20.18 3.65
C ILE A 14 33.85 21.39 4.57
N SER A 15 33.23 21.11 5.72
CA SER A 15 33.83 21.39 7.06
C SER A 15 33.13 20.57 8.16
N GLU A 16 33.76 20.41 9.32
CA GLU A 16 33.36 19.46 10.37
C GLU A 16 32.33 20.03 11.37
N SER A 17 31.39 19.21 11.84
CA SER A 17 31.39 18.73 13.24
C SER A 17 30.16 17.92 13.65
N ARG A 18 30.38 16.98 14.58
CA ARG A 18 29.45 16.34 15.53
C ARG A 18 27.94 16.32 15.19
N TRP A 19 27.45 15.17 14.71
CA TRP A 19 26.04 14.80 14.82
C TRP A 19 25.82 13.56 15.69
N LYS A 20 25.10 13.74 16.81
CA LYS A 20 24.48 12.65 17.56
C LYS A 20 23.29 12.16 16.74
N ILE A 21 23.17 10.86 16.50
CA ILE A 21 22.00 10.29 15.79
C ILE A 21 20.76 10.40 16.69
N HIS A 22 19.98 11.45 16.46
CA HIS A 22 18.70 11.65 17.13
C HIS A 22 17.68 10.65 16.57
N HIS A 23 17.14 9.79 17.42
CA HIS A 23 16.08 8.86 17.02
C HIS A 23 14.74 9.61 16.90
N SER A 24 14.50 10.23 15.76
CA SER A 24 13.23 10.89 15.44
C SER A 24 12.12 9.85 15.26
N ARG A 25 11.35 9.61 16.32
CA ARG A 25 10.24 8.63 16.38
C ARG A 25 8.97 9.05 15.59
N THR A 26 9.13 9.51 14.36
CA THR A 26 8.05 9.70 13.36
C THR A 26 8.66 9.72 11.96
N ALA A 27 8.97 8.56 11.40
CA ALA A 27 9.16 8.43 9.95
C ALA A 27 7.77 8.20 9.32
N THR A 28 7.40 9.02 8.33
CA THR A 28 6.20 8.77 7.53
C THR A 28 6.43 7.61 6.55
N GLN A 29 5.36 7.08 5.95
CA GLN A 29 5.49 6.08 4.88
C GLN A 29 6.31 6.62 3.69
N GLY A 30 6.24 7.94 3.41
CA GLY A 30 7.08 8.60 2.42
C GLY A 30 8.55 8.63 2.82
N ASP A 31 8.88 8.93 4.08
CA ASP A 31 10.26 8.92 4.58
C ASP A 31 10.89 7.51 4.49
N LEU A 32 10.11 6.47 4.81
CA LEU A 32 10.55 5.08 4.70
C LEU A 32 10.82 4.67 3.24
N ILE A 33 10.04 5.16 2.29
CA ILE A 33 10.23 4.88 0.86
C ILE A 33 11.40 5.71 0.28
N CYS A 34 11.48 7.00 0.59
CA CYS A 34 12.62 7.87 0.25
C CYS A 34 13.96 7.28 0.70
N ASN A 35 14.02 6.81 1.95
CA ASN A 35 15.23 6.24 2.53
C ASN A 35 15.37 4.72 2.28
N PHE A 36 14.44 4.07 1.56
CA PHE A 36 14.48 2.63 1.28
C PHE A 36 15.81 2.22 0.63
N PHE A 37 16.31 3.01 -0.32
CA PHE A 37 17.61 2.77 -0.94
C PHE A 37 18.75 2.83 0.11
N ILE A 38 18.74 3.82 1.00
CA ILE A 38 19.76 3.97 2.06
C ILE A 38 19.67 2.84 3.11
N HIS A 39 18.47 2.34 3.40
CA HIS A 39 18.23 1.30 4.40
C HIS A 39 18.36 -0.15 3.88
N THR A 40 18.49 -0.38 2.57
CA THR A 40 18.54 -1.74 1.96
C THR A 40 19.80 -2.03 1.14
N ASN A 41 20.81 -1.16 1.20
CA ASN A 41 22.07 -1.32 0.48
C ASN A 41 23.24 -0.95 1.40
N ASP A 42 24.40 -1.59 1.24
CA ASP A 42 25.60 -1.29 2.03
C ASP A 42 26.42 -0.18 1.35
N TYR A 43 26.96 0.75 2.13
CA TYR A 43 27.72 1.89 1.62
C TYR A 43 29.08 2.03 2.28
N VAL A 44 30.11 2.32 1.47
CA VAL A 44 31.31 3.04 1.91
C VAL A 44 31.12 4.51 1.56
N ILE A 45 31.35 5.38 2.54
CA ILE A 45 31.36 6.82 2.38
C ILE A 45 32.74 7.30 2.80
N ASP A 46 33.53 7.85 1.87
CA ASP A 46 34.79 8.49 2.23
C ASP A 46 34.50 9.93 2.66
N LEU A 47 34.78 10.23 3.93
CA LEU A 47 34.50 11.54 4.52
C LEU A 47 35.51 12.63 4.08
N ARG A 48 36.57 12.26 3.34
CA ARG A 48 37.62 13.19 2.87
C ARG A 48 37.23 13.91 1.58
N ASP A 49 36.59 13.20 0.65
CA ASP A 49 36.12 13.75 -0.63
C ASP A 49 34.59 13.74 -0.79
N GLY A 50 33.87 13.07 0.13
CA GLY A 50 32.42 12.92 0.10
C GLY A 50 31.91 11.85 -0.85
N SER A 51 32.80 11.05 -1.45
CA SER A 51 32.45 9.96 -2.35
C SER A 51 31.62 8.88 -1.65
N ARG A 52 30.74 8.23 -2.43
CA ARG A 52 29.82 7.19 -1.93
C ARG A 52 29.81 6.02 -2.88
N GLN A 53 30.25 4.86 -2.41
CA GLN A 53 30.22 3.60 -3.14
C GLN A 53 29.17 2.68 -2.52
N VAL A 54 28.30 2.12 -3.35
CA VAL A 54 27.47 0.98 -2.97
C VAL A 54 28.38 -0.26 -2.97
N VAL A 55 28.48 -0.93 -1.82
CA VAL A 55 29.32 -2.13 -1.62
C VAL A 55 28.54 -3.39 -1.94
N SER A 56 27.31 -3.44 -1.45
CA SER A 56 26.32 -4.49 -1.70
C SER A 56 24.99 -3.83 -2.00
N SER A 57 24.23 -4.39 -2.94
CA SER A 57 22.88 -3.92 -3.25
C SER A 57 21.87 -5.02 -3.05
N SER A 58 20.64 -4.65 -2.68
CA SER A 58 19.52 -5.60 -2.52
C SER A 58 19.08 -6.28 -3.82
N GLY A 59 19.67 -5.94 -4.97
CA GLY A 59 19.34 -6.51 -6.29
C GLY A 59 18.00 -6.04 -6.86
N ILE A 60 17.30 -5.15 -6.16
CA ILE A 60 15.97 -4.66 -6.53
C ILE A 60 16.10 -3.58 -7.61
N ASP A 61 15.96 -3.96 -8.89
CA ASP A 61 15.78 -3.01 -10.00
C ASP A 61 14.35 -2.42 -10.02
N TRP A 62 13.98 -1.80 -8.89
CA TRP A 62 12.81 -0.93 -8.80
C TRP A 62 13.28 0.51 -8.81
N ARG A 63 12.74 1.26 -9.75
CA ARG A 63 12.87 2.71 -9.78
C ARG A 63 11.74 3.28 -8.90
N ILE A 64 12.07 4.18 -7.96
CA ILE A 64 11.19 4.73 -6.89
C ILE A 64 11.23 6.29 -6.95
N GLY A 65 10.26 7.04 -6.43
CA GLY A 65 10.13 8.50 -6.61
C GLY A 65 8.74 9.08 -6.26
N VAL A 66 8.63 9.69 -5.08
CA VAL A 66 7.43 10.32 -4.51
C VAL A 66 6.85 11.39 -5.45
N ILE A 67 5.52 11.45 -5.53
CA ILE A 67 4.79 12.48 -6.28
C ILE A 67 3.76 13.13 -5.36
N ASP A 68 3.92 14.42 -5.10
CA ASP A 68 2.88 15.23 -4.47
C ASP A 68 1.73 15.43 -5.48
N THR A 69 0.54 14.97 -5.11
CA THR A 69 -0.68 15.18 -5.88
C THR A 69 -1.47 16.39 -5.40
N GLY A 70 -1.08 17.07 -4.32
CA GLY A 70 -1.84 18.11 -3.63
C GLY A 70 -2.47 17.60 -2.33
N LEU A 71 -2.68 18.51 -1.38
CA LEU A 71 -3.25 18.21 -0.06
C LEU A 71 -4.73 17.82 -0.17
N ASP A 72 -5.56 18.68 -0.77
CA ASP A 72 -7.02 18.59 -0.80
C ASP A 72 -7.58 17.69 -1.92
N THR A 73 -6.73 16.94 -2.60
CA THR A 73 -7.09 16.08 -3.74
C THR A 73 -7.68 14.74 -3.26
N MET A 74 -8.83 14.36 -3.81
CA MET A 74 -9.55 13.12 -3.48
C MET A 74 -8.99 11.90 -4.23
N THR A 75 -9.36 10.70 -3.79
CA THR A 75 -8.81 9.40 -4.24
C THR A 75 -8.73 9.24 -5.76
N GLY A 76 -9.79 9.61 -6.48
CA GLY A 76 -9.83 9.58 -7.95
C GLY A 76 -8.99 10.70 -8.59
N GLY A 77 -9.06 11.92 -8.04
CA GLY A 77 -8.23 13.04 -8.46
C GLY A 77 -6.72 12.76 -8.37
N ARG A 78 -6.27 12.01 -7.34
CA ARG A 78 -4.87 11.57 -7.21
C ARG A 78 -4.45 10.64 -8.35
N ILE A 79 -5.32 9.72 -8.78
CA ILE A 79 -5.07 8.86 -9.95
C ILE A 79 -5.04 9.71 -11.24
N LEU A 80 -5.94 10.67 -11.39
CA LEU A 80 -6.00 11.57 -12.54
C LEU A 80 -4.72 12.43 -12.67
N ARG A 81 -4.20 12.98 -11.57
CA ARG A 81 -2.91 13.69 -11.55
C ARG A 81 -1.71 12.78 -11.87
N LEU A 82 -1.82 11.48 -11.64
CA LEU A 82 -0.80 10.49 -12.02
C LEU A 82 -0.88 10.04 -13.50
N LYS A 83 -1.82 10.56 -14.30
CA LYS A 83 -2.03 10.21 -15.72
C LYS A 83 -0.76 10.16 -16.59
N GLN A 84 0.20 11.06 -16.40
CA GLN A 84 1.46 11.08 -17.17
C GLN A 84 2.45 9.96 -16.81
N TRP A 85 2.24 9.29 -15.67
CA TRP A 85 3.04 8.16 -15.18
C TRP A 85 2.38 6.80 -15.48
N ILE A 86 1.08 6.80 -15.79
CA ILE A 86 0.31 5.61 -16.16
C ILE A 86 0.65 5.20 -17.60
N GLY A 87 0.95 3.92 -17.79
CA GLY A 87 1.32 3.34 -19.08
C GLY A 87 0.14 3.08 -20.02
N LYS A 88 0.39 2.36 -21.12
CA LYS A 88 -0.63 1.94 -22.10
C LYS A 88 -1.34 0.62 -21.78
N GLY A 89 -1.01 -0.03 -20.66
CA GLY A 89 -1.61 -1.29 -20.23
C GLY A 89 -2.03 -1.23 -18.76
N PRO A 90 -2.53 -2.34 -18.21
CA PRO A 90 -3.15 -2.34 -16.89
C PRO A 90 -2.15 -2.01 -15.79
N PHE A 91 -2.61 -1.21 -14.83
CA PHE A 91 -1.84 -0.78 -13.67
C PHE A 91 -2.61 -1.11 -12.39
N MET A 92 -1.88 -1.19 -11.27
CA MET A 92 -2.45 -1.51 -9.96
C MET A 92 -2.52 -0.26 -9.10
N VAL A 93 -3.55 -0.18 -8.27
CA VAL A 93 -3.73 0.88 -7.27
C VAL A 93 -4.08 0.22 -5.95
N THR A 94 -3.52 0.74 -4.85
CA THR A 94 -3.92 0.35 -3.51
C THR A 94 -3.90 1.55 -2.56
N TYR A 95 -4.72 1.50 -1.52
CA TYR A 95 -4.60 2.38 -0.36
C TYR A 95 -3.35 2.00 0.47
N GLY A 96 -2.93 2.85 1.41
CA GLY A 96 -1.70 2.65 2.20
C GLY A 96 -1.89 1.89 3.53
N ASP A 97 -3.15 1.56 3.84
CA ASP A 97 -3.68 1.18 5.16
C ASP A 97 -4.20 -0.27 5.22
N GLY A 98 -4.63 -0.84 4.09
CA GLY A 98 -5.05 -2.24 3.98
C GLY A 98 -3.87 -3.23 3.88
N LEU A 99 -3.82 -4.21 4.78
CA LEU A 99 -2.80 -5.27 4.81
C LEU A 99 -3.42 -6.66 4.71
N GLY A 100 -2.93 -7.49 3.79
CA GLY A 100 -3.44 -8.84 3.57
C GLY A 100 -2.50 -9.75 2.78
N ASP A 101 -2.80 -11.05 2.77
CA ASP A 101 -2.10 -12.10 2.01
C ASP A 101 -2.60 -12.22 0.55
N ILE A 102 -3.01 -11.09 -0.05
CA ILE A 102 -3.66 -11.04 -1.37
C ILE A 102 -2.69 -11.50 -2.46
N ASN A 103 -3.06 -12.57 -3.17
CA ASN A 103 -2.29 -13.06 -4.31
C ASN A 103 -2.42 -12.12 -5.52
N ILE A 104 -1.50 -11.15 -5.61
CA ILE A 104 -1.42 -10.15 -6.67
C ILE A 104 -1.34 -10.78 -8.08
N ARG A 105 -0.71 -11.96 -8.22
CA ARG A 105 -0.66 -12.66 -9.51
C ARG A 105 -2.05 -13.12 -9.94
N ALA A 106 -2.76 -13.82 -9.06
CA ALA A 106 -4.12 -14.31 -9.33
C ALA A 106 -5.12 -13.15 -9.57
N LEU A 107 -4.96 -12.03 -8.86
CA LEU A 107 -5.74 -10.79 -9.09
C LEU A 107 -5.51 -10.22 -10.51
N VAL A 108 -4.27 -10.15 -10.98
CA VAL A 108 -3.94 -9.66 -12.34
C VAL A 108 -4.33 -10.67 -13.43
N GLU A 109 -4.22 -11.97 -13.16
CA GLU A 109 -4.69 -13.03 -14.07
C GLU A 109 -6.23 -12.99 -14.21
N PHE A 110 -6.97 -12.81 -13.12
CA PHE A 110 -8.42 -12.61 -13.12
C PHE A 110 -8.82 -11.36 -13.93
N HIS A 111 -8.15 -10.21 -13.71
CA HIS A 111 -8.40 -8.97 -14.45
C HIS A 111 -8.27 -9.17 -15.97
N ARG A 112 -7.18 -9.80 -16.40
CA ARG A 112 -6.91 -10.10 -17.81
C ARG A 112 -7.92 -11.09 -18.39
N ALA A 113 -8.37 -12.07 -17.62
CA ALA A 113 -9.31 -13.10 -18.08
C ALA A 113 -10.70 -12.55 -18.40
N HIS A 114 -11.15 -11.47 -17.74
CA HIS A 114 -12.48 -10.90 -17.98
C HIS A 114 -12.50 -9.65 -18.88
N GLY A 115 -11.35 -9.01 -19.16
CA GLY A 115 -11.24 -7.92 -20.13
C GLY A 115 -12.17 -6.73 -19.86
N ARG A 116 -12.21 -6.25 -18.61
CA ARG A 116 -13.03 -5.10 -18.16
C ARG A 116 -12.13 -4.00 -17.62
N LEU A 117 -12.56 -2.74 -17.68
CA LEU A 117 -11.72 -1.60 -17.29
C LEU A 117 -11.25 -1.62 -15.83
N ALA A 118 -11.99 -2.28 -14.91
CA ALA A 118 -11.67 -2.29 -13.50
C ALA A 118 -11.90 -3.65 -12.82
N THR A 119 -10.98 -4.01 -11.93
CA THR A 119 -11.16 -5.04 -10.91
C THR A 119 -10.95 -4.41 -9.53
N VAL A 120 -11.89 -4.67 -8.60
CA VAL A 120 -11.71 -4.41 -7.16
C VAL A 120 -11.54 -5.73 -6.42
N THR A 121 -10.65 -5.76 -5.44
CA THR A 121 -10.52 -6.89 -4.51
C THR A 121 -11.62 -6.80 -3.46
N ALA A 122 -12.56 -7.73 -3.51
CA ALA A 122 -13.61 -7.92 -2.53
C ALA A 122 -13.10 -8.78 -1.38
N VAL A 123 -13.17 -8.27 -0.15
CA VAL A 123 -12.77 -8.95 1.09
C VAL A 123 -13.96 -9.13 2.03
N ARG A 124 -13.79 -9.93 3.09
CA ARG A 124 -14.74 -9.97 4.20
C ARG A 124 -14.40 -8.87 5.22
N PRO A 125 -15.40 -8.17 5.79
CA PRO A 125 -15.14 -7.21 6.87
C PRO A 125 -14.56 -7.94 8.09
N PRO A 126 -13.56 -7.37 8.79
CA PRO A 126 -13.08 -7.89 10.08
C PRO A 126 -14.24 -8.13 11.05
N ALA A 127 -14.15 -9.19 11.86
CA ALA A 127 -15.17 -9.49 12.86
C ALA A 127 -15.25 -8.36 13.90
N ARG A 128 -16.40 -7.68 14.00
CA ARG A 128 -16.57 -6.48 14.87
C ARG A 128 -17.22 -6.73 16.23
N PHE A 129 -18.22 -7.64 16.37
CA PHE A 129 -18.95 -7.98 17.63
C PHE A 129 -19.70 -9.33 17.52
N GLY A 130 -19.88 -10.21 18.54
CA GLY A 130 -19.37 -10.25 19.93
C GLY A 130 -19.79 -11.52 20.72
N GLY A 131 -19.03 -11.95 21.75
CA GLY A 131 -19.36 -13.11 22.62
C GLY A 131 -18.31 -13.55 23.67
N LEU A 132 -18.69 -13.73 24.95
CA LEU A 132 -17.82 -14.15 26.08
C LEU A 132 -17.95 -15.64 26.42
N VAL A 133 -16.81 -16.30 26.67
CA VAL A 133 -16.66 -17.49 27.53
C VAL A 133 -16.23 -17.03 28.91
N LEU A 134 -16.85 -17.59 29.95
CA LEU A 134 -16.46 -17.40 31.34
C LEU A 134 -16.25 -18.75 32.03
N LYS A 135 -15.56 -18.72 33.17
CA LYS A 135 -15.44 -19.79 34.15
C LYS A 135 -15.90 -19.18 35.47
N ASP A 136 -17.01 -19.66 36.00
CA ASP A 136 -17.79 -18.93 37.01
C ASP A 136 -18.08 -17.50 36.50
N ASP A 137 -18.04 -16.46 37.33
CA ASP A 137 -18.17 -15.05 36.90
C ASP A 137 -16.92 -14.49 36.18
N VAL A 138 -15.87 -15.30 35.94
CA VAL A 138 -14.56 -14.84 35.46
C VAL A 138 -14.37 -15.10 33.98
N VAL A 139 -14.17 -14.05 33.18
CA VAL A 139 -13.96 -14.16 31.72
C VAL A 139 -12.71 -15.00 31.39
N HIS A 140 -12.87 -15.96 30.47
CA HIS A 140 -11.86 -16.98 30.15
C HIS A 140 -11.44 -17.00 28.66
N GLU A 141 -12.29 -16.54 27.74
CA GLU A 141 -12.02 -16.40 26.29
C GLU A 141 -13.11 -15.51 25.65
N PHE A 142 -12.79 -14.61 24.70
CA PHE A 142 -13.80 -13.75 24.03
C PHE A 142 -13.72 -13.95 22.51
N SER A 143 -14.82 -14.42 21.90
CA SER A 143 -14.91 -14.84 20.50
C SER A 143 -16.11 -14.15 19.83
N GLU A 144 -15.86 -13.34 18.80
CA GLU A 144 -16.86 -12.47 18.17
C GLU A 144 -17.27 -12.98 16.77
N LYS A 145 -18.57 -13.28 16.59
CA LYS A 145 -19.32 -13.73 15.37
C LYS A 145 -18.56 -14.29 14.14
N PRO A 146 -18.99 -15.42 13.54
CA PRO A 146 -18.43 -15.90 12.26
C PRO A 146 -18.68 -14.90 11.12
N GLN A 147 -17.63 -14.54 10.38
CA GLN A 147 -17.65 -13.60 9.23
C GLN A 147 -18.46 -14.10 8.00
N THR A 148 -19.17 -15.22 8.10
CA THR A 148 -19.85 -15.88 6.98
C THR A 148 -21.10 -15.13 6.51
N GLY A 149 -21.67 -14.26 7.34
CA GLY A 149 -22.66 -13.25 6.97
C GLY A 149 -22.35 -11.92 7.68
N GLU A 150 -22.43 -10.76 7.03
CA GLU A 150 -22.98 -10.44 5.70
C GLU A 150 -22.02 -9.56 4.88
N GLY A 151 -22.24 -9.51 3.57
CA GLY A 151 -21.56 -8.58 2.66
C GLY A 151 -20.16 -9.01 2.18
N TRP A 152 -19.73 -8.32 1.13
CA TRP A 152 -18.35 -8.20 0.66
C TRP A 152 -18.03 -6.71 0.65
N ILE A 153 -16.84 -6.32 1.12
CA ILE A 153 -16.41 -4.92 1.11
C ILE A 153 -15.24 -4.70 0.16
N ASN A 154 -15.03 -3.45 -0.23
CA ASN A 154 -13.81 -3.01 -0.94
C ASN A 154 -12.60 -3.24 -0.02
N GLY A 155 -11.70 -4.13 -0.41
CA GLY A 155 -10.44 -4.39 0.32
C GLY A 155 -9.31 -3.44 -0.05
N GLY A 156 -9.53 -2.48 -0.94
CA GLY A 156 -8.58 -1.42 -1.27
C GLY A 156 -7.48 -1.81 -2.26
N PHE A 157 -7.57 -2.97 -2.93
CA PHE A 157 -6.61 -3.40 -3.96
C PHE A 157 -7.32 -3.48 -5.32
N PHE A 158 -6.83 -2.73 -6.31
CA PHE A 158 -7.44 -2.58 -7.62
C PHE A 158 -6.48 -2.91 -8.76
N VAL A 159 -7.05 -3.35 -9.88
CA VAL A 159 -6.38 -3.37 -11.19
C VAL A 159 -7.25 -2.58 -12.17
N PHE A 160 -6.65 -1.61 -12.86
CA PHE A 160 -7.33 -0.73 -13.81
C PHE A 160 -6.63 -0.75 -15.17
N GLU A 161 -7.42 -0.78 -16.25
CA GLU A 161 -6.94 -0.38 -17.56
C GLU A 161 -6.93 1.16 -17.67
N PRO A 162 -6.04 1.78 -18.48
CA PRO A 162 -5.96 3.24 -18.62
C PRO A 162 -7.25 3.96 -19.02
N GLY A 163 -8.25 3.24 -19.54
CA GLY A 163 -9.60 3.74 -19.78
C GLY A 163 -10.34 4.25 -18.53
N ILE A 164 -9.91 3.87 -17.33
CA ILE A 164 -10.39 4.44 -16.04
C ILE A 164 -10.30 5.97 -16.02
N LEU A 165 -9.32 6.56 -16.72
CA LEU A 165 -9.08 8.00 -16.75
C LEU A 165 -10.23 8.79 -17.43
N ASN A 166 -11.17 8.12 -18.11
CA ASN A 166 -12.38 8.72 -18.69
C ASN A 166 -13.56 8.78 -17.68
N TYR A 167 -13.39 8.16 -16.50
CA TYR A 167 -14.33 8.17 -15.39
C TYR A 167 -13.88 9.12 -14.26
N LEU A 168 -12.77 9.85 -14.45
CA LEU A 168 -12.19 10.77 -13.47
C LEU A 168 -12.27 12.19 -14.00
N THR A 169 -12.93 13.07 -13.25
CA THR A 169 -13.30 14.42 -13.72
C THR A 169 -12.28 15.47 -13.31
N ASP A 170 -11.89 15.48 -12.03
CA ASP A 170 -11.14 16.57 -11.39
C ASP A 170 -10.44 16.13 -10.10
N ASP A 171 -9.87 17.09 -9.37
CA ASP A 171 -9.20 16.88 -8.09
C ASP A 171 -10.14 16.52 -6.93
N GLN A 172 -11.44 16.80 -7.04
CA GLN A 172 -12.44 16.49 -6.00
C GLN A 172 -13.14 15.15 -6.23
N THR A 173 -12.83 14.48 -7.33
CA THR A 173 -13.34 13.16 -7.70
C THR A 173 -12.92 12.11 -6.66
N ILE A 174 -13.90 11.65 -5.87
CA ILE A 174 -13.78 10.48 -4.97
C ILE A 174 -13.97 9.23 -5.82
N LEU A 175 -12.95 8.37 -5.90
CA LEU A 175 -12.94 7.15 -6.71
C LEU A 175 -14.14 6.23 -6.38
N GLU A 176 -14.43 6.12 -5.09
CA GLU A 176 -15.40 5.20 -4.51
C GLU A 176 -16.87 5.60 -4.72
N ARG A 177 -17.12 6.75 -5.36
CA ARG A 177 -18.46 7.25 -5.73
C ARG A 177 -18.65 7.17 -7.25
N GLU A 178 -18.93 8.29 -7.90
CA GLU A 178 -19.25 8.42 -9.33
C GLU A 178 -18.40 7.54 -10.27
N PRO A 179 -17.06 7.43 -10.11
CA PRO A 179 -16.24 6.61 -11.02
C PRO A 179 -16.55 5.11 -10.92
N LEU A 180 -16.56 4.52 -9.71
CA LEU A 180 -16.90 3.11 -9.53
C LEU A 180 -18.39 2.84 -9.73
N GLU A 181 -19.27 3.78 -9.39
CA GLU A 181 -20.72 3.71 -9.67
C GLU A 181 -20.98 3.63 -11.18
N ARG A 182 -20.39 4.53 -11.98
CA ARG A 182 -20.49 4.51 -13.44
C ARG A 182 -19.86 3.27 -14.07
N LEU A 183 -18.67 2.85 -13.62
CA LEU A 183 -18.08 1.59 -14.07
C LEU A 183 -18.97 0.38 -13.77
N THR A 184 -19.72 0.40 -12.67
CA THR A 184 -20.67 -0.66 -12.33
C THR A 184 -21.88 -0.64 -13.26
N ALA A 185 -22.43 0.55 -13.55
CA ALA A 185 -23.52 0.72 -14.52
C ALA A 185 -23.14 0.29 -15.94
N ASP A 186 -21.91 0.60 -16.37
CA ASP A 186 -21.37 0.23 -17.70
C ASP A 186 -20.91 -1.25 -17.80
N GLY A 187 -21.05 -2.04 -16.72
CA GLY A 187 -20.61 -3.44 -16.68
C GLY A 187 -19.08 -3.62 -16.75
N GLN A 188 -18.32 -2.61 -16.32
CA GLN A 188 -16.85 -2.54 -16.41
C GLN A 188 -16.13 -2.77 -15.08
N LEU A 189 -16.83 -2.85 -13.95
CA LEU A 189 -16.27 -3.20 -12.64
C LEU A 189 -16.51 -4.69 -12.31
N MET A 190 -15.43 -5.40 -11.97
CA MET A 190 -15.46 -6.81 -11.56
C MET A 190 -14.89 -7.00 -10.15
N ALA A 191 -15.39 -7.97 -9.41
CA ALA A 191 -14.97 -8.26 -8.03
C ALA A 191 -14.12 -9.53 -7.93
N TYR A 192 -12.82 -9.38 -7.66
CA TYR A 192 -11.94 -10.50 -7.30
C TYR A 192 -12.12 -10.84 -5.81
N ARG A 193 -12.60 -12.04 -5.49
CA ARG A 193 -12.95 -12.43 -4.12
C ARG A 193 -11.74 -13.00 -3.36
N HIS A 194 -11.19 -12.21 -2.44
CA HIS A 194 -10.13 -12.66 -1.53
C HIS A 194 -10.73 -13.26 -0.25
N THR A 195 -10.19 -14.40 0.17
CA THR A 195 -10.69 -15.17 1.34
C THR A 195 -9.61 -15.52 2.37
N GLY A 196 -8.37 -15.08 2.13
CA GLY A 196 -7.29 -15.15 3.12
C GLY A 196 -7.37 -14.00 4.13
N PHE A 197 -6.25 -13.76 4.82
CA PHE A 197 -6.14 -12.66 5.78
C PHE A 197 -6.23 -11.28 5.09
N TRP A 198 -7.05 -10.41 5.66
CA TRP A 198 -7.07 -8.98 5.37
C TRP A 198 -7.52 -8.20 6.60
N GLN A 199 -6.84 -7.08 6.88
CA GLN A 199 -7.21 -6.10 7.91
C GLN A 199 -6.93 -4.69 7.38
N PRO A 200 -7.77 -3.69 7.71
CA PRO A 200 -7.39 -2.28 7.62
C PRO A 200 -6.48 -1.93 8.80
N MET A 201 -5.86 -0.75 8.77
CA MET A 201 -5.07 -0.18 9.86
C MET A 201 -5.59 1.21 10.26
N ASP A 202 -6.92 1.35 10.26
CA ASP A 202 -7.62 2.62 10.54
C ASP A 202 -7.48 3.05 12.01
N THR A 203 -7.31 2.08 12.92
CA THR A 203 -7.30 2.29 14.37
C THR A 203 -6.03 1.78 15.05
N LEU A 204 -5.76 2.33 16.25
CA LEU A 204 -4.69 1.83 17.12
C LEU A 204 -4.87 0.35 17.52
N ARG A 205 -6.12 -0.15 17.62
CA ARG A 205 -6.42 -1.56 17.92
C ARG A 205 -5.94 -2.47 16.78
N GLU A 206 -6.22 -2.10 15.53
CA GLU A 206 -5.78 -2.86 14.36
C GLU A 206 -4.25 -2.78 14.21
N LYS A 207 -3.64 -1.60 14.40
CA LYS A 207 -2.18 -1.47 14.44
C LYS A 207 -1.55 -2.39 15.48
N GLN A 208 -2.05 -2.40 16.71
CA GLN A 208 -1.55 -3.26 17.78
C GLN A 208 -1.70 -4.75 17.45
N LEU A 209 -2.83 -5.16 16.85
CA LEU A 209 -3.03 -6.52 16.35
C LEU A 209 -1.96 -6.89 15.30
N LEU A 210 -1.76 -6.05 14.29
CA LEU A 210 -0.76 -6.29 13.24
C LEU A 210 0.68 -6.32 13.79
N GLU A 211 1.03 -5.40 14.69
CA GLU A 211 2.33 -5.40 15.38
C GLU A 211 2.54 -6.68 16.22
N SER A 212 1.51 -7.15 16.94
CA SER A 212 1.59 -8.40 17.72
C SER A 212 1.74 -9.65 16.86
N LEU A 213 1.04 -9.75 15.73
CA LEU A 213 1.16 -10.86 14.77
C LEU A 213 2.57 -10.88 14.14
N TRP A 214 3.14 -9.71 13.84
CA TRP A 214 4.51 -9.59 13.34
C TRP A 214 5.56 -10.00 14.40
N MET A 215 5.46 -9.46 15.61
CA MET A 215 6.41 -9.71 16.70
C MET A 215 6.34 -11.14 17.27
N SER A 216 5.26 -11.88 17.02
CA SER A 216 5.09 -13.28 17.40
C SER A 216 5.35 -14.28 16.26
N GLU A 217 5.95 -13.80 15.16
CA GLU A 217 6.25 -14.54 13.91
C GLU A 217 5.05 -15.21 13.21
N GLN A 218 3.83 -14.83 13.60
CA GLN A 218 2.56 -15.41 13.12
C GLN A 218 1.86 -14.56 12.04
N ALA A 219 2.52 -13.53 11.50
CA ALA A 219 2.00 -12.64 10.47
C ALA A 219 1.65 -13.40 9.16
N PRO A 220 0.37 -13.63 8.82
CA PRO A 220 -0.01 -14.45 7.67
C PRO A 220 0.34 -13.81 6.31
N TRP A 221 0.48 -12.48 6.27
CA TRP A 221 0.93 -11.75 5.07
C TRP A 221 2.43 -11.96 4.77
N LYS A 222 3.23 -12.47 5.72
CA LYS A 222 4.67 -12.76 5.56
C LYS A 222 4.85 -14.06 4.76
N THR A 223 4.53 -13.98 3.47
CA THR A 223 4.59 -15.09 2.51
C THR A 223 6.01 -15.37 1.96
N TRP A 224 6.98 -14.54 2.31
CA TRP A 224 8.40 -14.69 1.97
C TRP A 224 9.20 -15.33 3.11
N LYS A 225 10.39 -15.86 2.76
CA LYS A 225 11.37 -16.41 3.69
C LYS A 225 12.52 -15.44 3.87
#